data_AF-A0A645BYQ3-F1
#
_entry.id   AF-A0A645BYQ3-F1
#
_cell.length_a   1.000
_cell.length_b   1.000
_cell.length_c   1.000
_cell.angle_alpha   90.00
_cell.angle_beta   90.00
_cell.angle_gamma   90.00
#
_symmetry.space_group_name_H-M   'P 1'
#
loop_
_entity.id
_entity.type
_entity.pdbx_description
1 polymer ?
#
loop_
_entity_poly.entity_id
_entity_poly.type
_entity_poly.pdbx_seq_one_letter_code
_entity_poly.pdbx_strand_id
1 'polypeptide(L)'
;MIADEPTTALDVTIQAQILELMKDLQQKIKTSIIFITHDLGVVANVADRVAVMYAGKIVEVGTVDEIFYNPQHPYTWGLLSSMPTLDTQGTLYAIPGTPPDLLDPPTGDAFAPRSEYAMKIDTLYDPPFFKVSDTHSAATWLLHPDAPSVNPPEGIINRRATFSEMNLAPSDELKVMDTADKEPAVLPHDNGPTIDSKLTEKGGLL
;
A
#
# COMPACT_ATOMS: atom_id res chain seq x y z
N MET A 1 -1.25 12.27 -22.45
CA MET A 1 -0.99 13.50 -21.65
C MET A 1 0.12 13.20 -20.66
N ILE A 2 1.01 14.16 -20.39
CA ILE A 2 2.02 14.05 -19.32
C ILE A 2 1.68 15.13 -18.30
N ALA A 3 1.53 14.74 -17.04
CA ALA A 3 1.23 15.64 -15.94
C ALA A 3 2.35 15.52 -14.90
N ASP A 4 3.15 16.57 -14.76
CA ASP A 4 4.31 16.61 -13.88
C ASP A 4 3.99 17.44 -12.64
N GLU A 5 3.92 16.77 -11.49
CA GLU A 5 3.54 17.34 -10.20
C GLU A 5 2.28 18.23 -10.24
N PRO A 6 1.20 17.80 -10.94
CA PRO A 6 0.10 18.70 -11.32
C PRO A 6 -0.80 19.13 -10.16
N THR A 7 -0.66 18.49 -9.00
CA THR A 7 -1.42 18.81 -7.78
C THR A 7 -0.57 19.50 -6.72
N THR A 8 0.69 19.82 -7.03
CA THR A 8 1.57 20.55 -6.11
C THR A 8 0.95 21.91 -5.77
N ALA A 9 1.05 22.30 -4.50
CA ALA A 9 0.51 23.54 -3.93
C ALA A 9 -1.04 23.63 -3.85
N LEU A 10 -1.76 22.53 -4.09
CA LEU A 10 -3.20 22.44 -3.84
C LEU A 10 -3.47 21.84 -2.45
N ASP A 11 -4.60 22.22 -1.84
CA ASP A 11 -5.07 21.51 -0.64
C ASP A 11 -5.59 20.12 -0.99
N VAL A 12 -5.64 19.23 0.01
CA VAL A 12 -6.03 17.82 -0.16
C VAL A 12 -7.42 17.67 -0.78
N THR A 13 -8.36 18.58 -0.50
CA THR A 13 -9.74 18.48 -1.03
C THR A 13 -9.77 18.85 -2.51
N ILE A 14 -9.10 19.94 -2.90
CA ILE A 14 -9.01 20.36 -4.30
C ILE A 14 -8.17 19.38 -5.12
N GLN A 15 -7.10 18.83 -4.55
CA GLN A 15 -6.31 17.77 -5.17
C GLN A 15 -7.19 16.59 -5.60
N ALA A 16 -8.04 16.08 -4.71
CA ALA A 16 -8.96 14.99 -5.04
C ALA A 16 -9.91 15.35 -6.19
N GLN A 17 -10.45 16.57 -6.20
CA GLN A 17 -11.34 17.03 -7.27
C GLN A 17 -10.63 17.14 -8.63
N ILE A 18 -9.39 17.62 -8.65
CA ILE A 18 -8.59 17.72 -9.88
C ILE A 18 -8.24 16.32 -10.42
N LEU A 19 -7.85 15.40 -9.54
CA LEU A 19 -7.53 14.02 -9.92
C LEU A 19 -8.76 13.31 -10.50
N GLU A 20 -9.94 13.47 -9.87
CA GLU A 20 -11.19 12.91 -10.37
C GLU A 20 -11.53 13.48 -11.75
N LEU A 21 -11.43 14.81 -11.91
CA LEU A 21 -11.64 15.47 -13.19
C LEU A 21 -10.68 14.95 -14.29
N MET A 22 -9.41 14.75 -13.96
CA MET A 22 -8.42 14.20 -14.90
C MET A 22 -8.77 12.78 -15.34
N LYS A 23 -9.22 11.92 -14.40
CA LYS A 23 -9.69 10.56 -14.67
C LYS A 23 -10.92 10.56 -15.57
N ASP A 24 -11.87 11.44 -15.27
CA ASP A 24 -13.07 11.66 -16.08
C ASP A 24 -12.74 12.07 -17.52
N LEU A 25 -11.81 13.01 -17.66
CA LEU A 25 -11.34 13.48 -18.96
C LEU A 25 -10.62 12.38 -19.73
N GLN A 26 -9.74 11.64 -19.07
CA GLN A 26 -9.04 10.49 -19.65
C GLN A 26 -10.03 9.51 -20.29
N GLN A 27 -11.08 9.13 -19.56
CA GLN A 27 -12.10 8.19 -20.04
C GLN A 27 -12.88 8.76 -21.22
N LYS A 28 -13.30 10.03 -21.12
CA LYS A 28 -14.08 10.70 -22.18
C LYS A 28 -13.30 10.82 -23.49
N ILE A 29 -12.01 11.14 -23.42
CA ILE A 29 -11.16 11.36 -24.61
C ILE A 29 -10.35 10.12 -25.02
N LYS A 30 -10.45 9.02 -24.27
CA LYS A 30 -9.73 7.75 -24.49
C LYS A 30 -8.23 7.94 -24.69
N THR A 31 -7.59 8.67 -23.79
CA THR A 31 -6.14 8.91 -23.81
C THR A 31 -5.43 8.23 -22.66
N SER A 32 -4.12 8.04 -22.77
CA SER A 32 -3.27 7.63 -21.65
C SER A 32 -2.70 8.86 -20.94
N ILE A 33 -2.59 8.77 -19.62
CA ILE A 33 -1.96 9.80 -18.78
C ILE A 33 -0.71 9.19 -18.14
N ILE A 34 0.41 9.89 -18.27
CA ILE A 34 1.59 9.66 -17.43
C ILE A 34 1.55 10.73 -16.35
N PHE A 35 1.49 10.28 -15.10
CA PHE A 35 1.44 11.13 -13.92
C PHE A 35 2.74 10.99 -13.15
N ILE A 36 3.45 12.09 -12.91
CA ILE A 36 4.72 12.12 -12.19
C ILE A 36 4.46 12.84 -10.87
N THR A 37 4.69 12.15 -9.75
CA THR A 37 4.60 12.76 -8.43
C THR A 37 5.45 12.03 -7.40
N HIS A 38 5.84 12.74 -6.36
CA HIS A 38 6.44 12.18 -5.14
C HIS A 38 5.39 11.74 -4.09
N ASP A 39 4.10 12.07 -4.27
CA ASP A 39 3.04 11.71 -3.31
C ASP A 39 2.46 10.33 -3.62
N LEU A 40 2.86 9.32 -2.84
CA LEU A 40 2.34 7.96 -2.96
C LEU A 40 0.84 7.86 -2.65
N GLY A 41 0.28 8.74 -1.81
CA GLY A 41 -1.16 8.78 -1.54
C GLY A 41 -1.97 9.15 -2.79
N VAL A 42 -1.44 10.04 -3.63
CA VAL A 42 -2.03 10.35 -4.95
C VAL A 42 -1.93 9.14 -5.86
N VAL A 43 -0.73 8.55 -5.97
CA VAL A 43 -0.47 7.41 -6.86
C VAL A 43 -1.45 6.26 -6.59
N ALA A 44 -1.70 5.94 -5.31
CA ALA A 44 -2.62 4.87 -4.91
C ALA A 44 -4.05 5.03 -5.46
N ASN A 45 -4.50 6.26 -5.73
CA ASN A 45 -5.87 6.54 -6.15
C ASN A 45 -6.04 6.65 -7.68
N VAL A 46 -4.97 6.97 -8.41
CA VAL A 46 -5.06 7.36 -9.84
C VAL A 46 -4.30 6.46 -10.79
N ALA A 47 -3.32 5.71 -10.31
CA ALA A 47 -2.45 4.93 -11.18
C ALA A 47 -2.97 3.50 -11.35
N ASP A 48 -3.02 3.01 -12.60
CA ASP A 48 -3.18 1.57 -12.88
C ASP A 48 -1.83 0.84 -12.73
N ARG A 49 -0.74 1.52 -13.10
CA ARG A 49 0.64 1.01 -13.06
C ARG A 49 1.57 2.07 -12.49
N VAL A 50 2.59 1.62 -11.76
CA VAL A 50 3.53 2.49 -11.06
C VAL A 50 4.95 2.13 -11.48
N ALA A 51 5.77 3.15 -11.74
CA ALA A 51 7.20 3.03 -11.94
C ALA A 51 7.91 3.84 -10.85
N VAL A 52 8.64 3.16 -9.98
CA VAL A 52 9.46 3.78 -8.94
C VAL A 52 10.82 4.08 -9.53
N MET A 53 11.29 5.31 -9.36
CA MET A 53 12.56 5.78 -9.89
C MET A 53 13.48 6.22 -8.74
N TYR A 54 14.76 5.89 -8.87
CA TYR A 54 15.81 6.35 -7.97
C TYR A 54 17.07 6.71 -8.77
N ALA A 55 17.67 7.85 -8.46
CA ALA A 55 18.89 8.34 -9.13
C ALA A 55 18.80 8.30 -10.68
N GLY A 56 17.64 8.67 -11.24
CA GLY A 56 17.41 8.68 -12.69
C GLY A 56 17.18 7.31 -13.34
N LYS A 57 17.13 6.22 -12.56
CA LYS A 57 16.88 4.85 -13.02
C LYS A 57 15.56 4.35 -12.47
N ILE A 58 14.76 3.69 -13.31
CA ILE A 58 13.62 2.91 -12.80
C ILE A 58 14.20 1.76 -11.99
N VAL A 59 13.71 1.59 -10.76
CA VAL A 59 14.16 0.52 -9.85
C VAL A 59 13.07 -0.52 -9.61
N GLU A 60 11.81 -0.16 -9.85
CA GLU A 60 10.68 -1.08 -9.68
C GLU A 60 9.49 -0.66 -10.55
N VAL A 61 8.82 -1.61 -11.19
CA VAL A 61 7.61 -1.38 -12.01
C VAL A 61 6.60 -2.48 -11.77
N GLY A 62 5.34 -2.12 -11.52
CA GLY A 62 4.26 -3.07 -11.25
C GLY A 62 2.88 -2.45 -11.49
N THR A 63 1.82 -3.21 -11.23
CA THR A 63 0.50 -2.61 -10.94
C THR A 63 0.58 -1.81 -9.64
N VAL A 64 -0.41 -0.94 -9.40
CA VAL A 64 -0.48 -0.21 -8.13
C VAL A 64 -0.51 -1.16 -6.93
N ASP A 65 -1.27 -2.26 -7.00
CA ASP A 65 -1.36 -3.21 -5.90
C ASP A 65 -0.04 -3.95 -5.66
N GLU A 66 0.66 -4.34 -6.73
CA GLU A 66 1.97 -4.99 -6.64
C GLU A 66 3.00 -4.09 -5.95
N ILE A 67 3.05 -2.80 -6.31
CA ILE A 67 3.98 -1.85 -5.71
C ILE A 67 3.60 -1.53 -4.26
N PHE A 68 2.32 -1.34 -3.93
CA PHE A 68 1.92 -0.93 -2.59
C PHE A 68 1.86 -2.06 -1.57
N TYR A 69 1.61 -3.30 -2.02
CA TYR A 69 1.38 -4.43 -1.14
C TYR A 69 2.44 -5.53 -1.27
N ASN A 70 3.09 -5.67 -2.43
CA ASN A 70 4.18 -6.63 -2.61
C ASN A 70 5.49 -6.00 -3.14
N PRO A 71 5.94 -4.84 -2.63
CA PRO A 71 7.14 -4.20 -3.14
C PRO A 71 8.36 -5.11 -2.95
N GLN A 72 9.31 -5.08 -3.88
CA GLN A 72 10.53 -5.89 -3.84
C GLN A 72 11.80 -5.07 -3.64
N HIS A 73 11.85 -3.82 -4.09
CA HIS A 73 13.06 -3.03 -4.00
C HIS A 73 13.20 -2.38 -2.61
N PRO A 74 14.36 -2.45 -1.94
CA PRO A 74 14.58 -1.83 -0.61
C PRO A 74 14.27 -0.33 -0.57
N TYR A 75 14.52 0.39 -1.66
CA TYR A 75 14.10 1.80 -1.78
C TYR A 75 12.57 1.95 -1.69
N THR A 76 11.80 1.14 -2.42
CA THR A 76 10.33 1.14 -2.38
C THR A 76 9.82 0.77 -0.99
N TRP A 77 10.50 -0.16 -0.29
CA TRP A 77 10.20 -0.46 1.11
C TRP A 77 10.34 0.77 1.98
N GLY A 78 11.47 1.48 1.86
CA GLY A 78 11.72 2.73 2.57
C GLY A 78 10.63 3.78 2.30
N LEU A 79 10.25 3.98 1.03
CA LEU A 79 9.20 4.93 0.66
C LEU A 79 7.85 4.60 1.30
N LEU A 80 7.43 3.33 1.27
CA LEU A 80 6.17 2.89 1.85
C LEU A 80 6.20 2.88 3.38
N SER A 81 7.36 2.64 3.99
CA SER A 81 7.56 2.77 5.44
C SER A 81 7.54 4.23 5.91
N SER A 82 7.87 5.18 5.03
CA SER A 82 7.75 6.62 5.30
C SER A 82 6.31 7.15 5.16
N MET A 83 5.38 6.37 4.61
CA MET A 83 3.98 6.79 4.50
C MET A 83 3.25 6.72 5.85
N PRO A 84 2.55 7.79 6.27
CA PRO A 84 1.69 7.74 7.44
C PRO A 84 0.50 6.81 7.20
N THR A 85 0.18 5.98 8.19
CA THR A 85 -1.05 5.18 8.28
C THR A 85 -1.92 5.68 9.43
N LEU A 86 -3.19 5.28 9.48
CA LEU A 86 -4.11 5.62 10.58
C LEU A 86 -3.58 5.16 11.95
N ASP A 87 -2.82 4.07 11.96
CA ASP A 87 -2.23 3.48 13.17
C ASP A 87 -0.81 3.99 13.47
N THR A 88 -0.27 4.90 12.64
CA THR A 88 1.10 5.40 12.83
C THR A 88 1.17 6.29 14.07
N GLN A 89 1.70 5.73 15.16
CA GLN A 89 2.07 6.45 16.37
C GLN A 89 3.59 6.63 16.43
N GLY A 90 4.07 7.86 16.60
CA GLY A 90 5.50 8.16 16.75
C GLY A 90 6.13 8.81 15.51
N THR A 91 7.47 8.70 15.39
CA THR A 91 8.25 9.31 14.32
C THR A 91 8.15 8.51 13.02
N LEU A 92 7.88 9.19 11.91
CA LEU A 92 7.91 8.59 10.58
C LEU A 92 9.31 8.07 10.25
N TYR A 93 9.37 6.89 9.62
CA TYR A 93 10.62 6.36 9.11
C TYR A 93 11.18 7.30 8.03
N ALA A 94 12.46 7.61 8.10
CA ALA A 94 13.16 8.36 7.06
C ALA A 94 14.31 7.49 6.52
N ILE A 95 14.37 7.33 5.20
CA ILE A 95 15.45 6.58 4.56
C ILE A 95 16.79 7.27 4.89
N PRO A 96 17.74 6.57 5.53
CA PRO A 96 18.97 7.18 6.01
C PRO A 96 19.86 7.70 4.86
N GLY A 97 20.78 8.60 5.22
CA GLY A 97 21.74 9.20 4.29
C GLY A 97 21.12 10.22 3.33
N THR A 98 21.91 10.63 2.33
CA THR A 98 21.51 11.58 1.30
C THR A 98 21.47 10.91 -0.07
N PRO A 99 20.62 11.37 -1.00
CA PRO A 99 20.67 10.93 -2.40
C PRO A 99 22.07 11.09 -3.00
N PRO A 100 22.47 10.21 -3.95
CA PRO A 100 23.77 10.29 -4.61
C PRO A 100 23.87 11.53 -5.48
N ASP A 101 25.10 11.99 -5.72
CA ASP A 101 25.39 12.96 -6.76
C ASP A 101 25.14 12.32 -8.14
N LEU A 102 24.36 12.98 -8.99
CA LEU A 102 24.07 12.48 -10.34
C LEU A 102 25.16 12.84 -11.35
N LEU A 103 26.06 13.77 -11.02
CA LEU A 103 27.23 14.10 -11.84
C LEU A 103 28.39 13.13 -11.63
N ASP A 104 28.46 12.52 -10.45
CA ASP A 104 29.42 11.48 -10.08
C ASP A 104 28.69 10.33 -9.35
N PRO A 105 27.91 9.52 -10.09
CA PRO A 105 27.10 8.47 -9.49
C PRO A 105 27.98 7.36 -8.92
N PRO A 106 27.55 6.73 -7.80
CA PRO A 106 28.28 5.61 -7.22
C PRO A 106 28.38 4.44 -8.21
N THR A 107 29.44 3.64 -8.07
CA THR A 107 29.59 2.40 -8.83
C THR A 107 28.60 1.34 -8.32
N GLY A 108 27.96 0.63 -9.25
CA GLY A 108 26.95 -0.39 -8.93
C GLY A 108 25.56 0.21 -8.69
N ASP A 109 24.76 -0.43 -7.84
CA ASP A 109 23.45 0.04 -7.44
C ASP A 109 23.55 1.40 -6.71
N ALA A 110 22.89 2.40 -7.29
CA ALA A 110 22.85 3.75 -6.74
C ALA A 110 22.23 3.83 -5.34
N PHE A 111 21.38 2.87 -4.97
CA PHE A 111 20.76 2.82 -3.64
C PHE A 111 21.60 2.07 -2.59
N ALA A 112 22.63 1.32 -3.00
CA ALA A 112 23.47 0.54 -2.10
C ALA A 112 24.00 1.32 -0.88
N PRO A 113 24.48 2.58 -1.00
CA PRO A 113 24.99 3.33 0.15
C PRO A 113 23.96 3.66 1.23
N ARG A 114 22.67 3.55 0.91
CA ARG A 114 21.53 3.89 1.78
C ARG A 114 20.67 2.69 2.15
N SER A 115 20.97 1.52 1.58
CA SER A 115 20.22 0.30 1.85
C SER A 115 20.85 -0.46 3.01
N GLU A 116 20.06 -0.75 4.04
CA GLU A 116 20.44 -1.66 5.14
C GLU A 116 20.63 -3.12 4.66
N TYR A 117 20.13 -3.41 3.44
CA TYR A 117 20.14 -4.73 2.82
C TYR A 117 21.20 -4.85 1.71
N ALA A 118 22.08 -3.85 1.57
CA ALA A 118 23.10 -3.86 0.53
C ALA A 118 24.10 -5.01 0.70
N MET A 119 24.38 -5.71 -0.39
CA MET A 119 25.42 -6.74 -0.47
C MET A 119 26.67 -6.19 -1.18
N LYS A 120 27.75 -6.97 -1.13
CA LYS A 120 29.00 -6.60 -1.82
C LYS A 120 28.82 -6.44 -3.33
N ILE A 121 27.91 -7.21 -3.94
CA ILE A 121 27.64 -7.12 -5.39
C ILE A 121 26.98 -5.79 -5.77
N ASP A 122 26.13 -5.23 -4.89
CA ASP A 122 25.48 -3.93 -5.11
C ASP A 122 26.50 -2.79 -5.25
N THR A 123 27.67 -2.88 -4.60
CA THR A 123 28.74 -1.87 -4.72
C THR A 123 29.59 -2.00 -5.99
N LEU A 124 29.39 -3.07 -6.77
CA LEU A 124 30.21 -3.41 -7.93
C LEU A 124 29.43 -3.35 -9.24
N TYR A 125 28.17 -3.81 -9.23
CA TYR A 125 27.35 -3.95 -10.42
C TYR A 125 25.91 -3.48 -10.18
N ASP A 126 25.35 -2.82 -11.18
CA ASP A 126 23.92 -2.53 -11.23
C ASP A 126 23.12 -3.84 -11.29
N PRO A 127 22.06 -3.99 -10.48
CA PRO A 127 21.18 -5.15 -10.58
C PRO A 127 20.42 -5.14 -11.91
N PRO A 128 20.27 -6.32 -12.56
CA PRO A 128 19.35 -6.43 -13.68
C PRO A 128 17.90 -6.31 -13.19
N PHE A 129 16.96 -6.05 -14.11
CA PHE A 129 15.54 -6.14 -13.81
C PHE A 129 15.12 -7.61 -13.67
N PHE A 130 14.90 -8.05 -12.44
CA PHE A 130 14.35 -9.36 -12.13
C PHE A 130 12.83 -9.32 -12.28
N LYS A 131 12.29 -10.31 -12.97
CA LYS A 131 10.84 -10.49 -13.14
C LYS A 131 10.25 -11.17 -11.90
N VAL A 132 9.23 -10.56 -11.32
CA VAL A 132 8.50 -11.06 -10.12
C VAL A 132 7.18 -11.70 -10.55
N SER A 133 6.45 -11.03 -11.44
CA SER A 133 5.21 -11.50 -12.07
C SER A 133 5.20 -11.06 -13.55
N ASP A 134 4.12 -11.32 -14.29
CA ASP A 134 3.96 -10.80 -15.65
C ASP A 134 3.89 -9.27 -15.74
N THR A 135 3.47 -8.61 -14.67
CA THR A 135 3.31 -7.15 -14.59
C THR A 135 4.33 -6.48 -13.67
N HIS A 136 5.04 -7.24 -12.84
CA HIS A 136 5.97 -6.74 -11.82
C HIS A 136 7.42 -7.12 -12.10
N SER A 137 8.32 -6.14 -12.01
CA SER A 137 9.76 -6.35 -12.05
C SER A 137 10.48 -5.34 -11.17
N ALA A 138 11.63 -5.74 -10.61
CA ALA A 138 12.47 -4.88 -9.76
C ALA A 138 13.95 -5.08 -10.07
N ALA A 139 14.71 -3.99 -10.04
CA ALA A 139 16.16 -4.00 -10.20
C ALA A 139 16.83 -4.10 -8.82
N THR A 140 16.87 -5.29 -8.22
CA THR A 140 17.54 -5.51 -6.93
C THR A 140 18.21 -6.89 -6.88
N TRP A 141 19.43 -6.96 -6.38
CA TRP A 141 20.15 -8.22 -6.21
C TRP A 141 19.50 -9.15 -5.16
N LEU A 142 18.60 -8.64 -4.31
CA LEU A 142 17.84 -9.46 -3.36
C LEU A 142 16.90 -10.48 -4.04
N LEU A 143 16.56 -10.29 -5.31
CA LEU A 143 15.76 -11.24 -6.09
C LEU A 143 16.62 -12.30 -6.80
N HIS A 144 17.95 -12.24 -6.67
CA HIS A 144 18.83 -13.25 -7.24
C HIS A 144 18.67 -14.59 -6.48
N PRO A 145 18.69 -15.76 -7.16
CA PRO A 145 18.53 -17.07 -6.50
C PRO A 145 19.53 -17.35 -5.37
N ASP A 146 20.75 -16.81 -5.50
CA ASP A 146 21.82 -16.96 -4.50
C ASP A 146 21.83 -15.85 -3.44
N ALA A 147 20.85 -14.93 -3.45
CA ALA A 147 20.75 -13.89 -2.46
C ALA A 147 20.42 -14.47 -1.07
N PRO A 148 20.97 -13.91 0.01
CA PRO A 148 20.59 -14.31 1.35
C PRO A 148 19.12 -13.96 1.61
N SER A 149 18.44 -14.80 2.39
CA SER A 149 17.10 -14.46 2.87
C SER A 149 17.18 -13.27 3.81
N VAL A 150 16.53 -12.17 3.43
CA VAL A 150 16.40 -10.98 4.27
C VAL A 150 14.97 -10.84 4.76
N ASN A 151 14.80 -10.28 5.96
CA ASN A 151 13.49 -9.95 6.49
C ASN A 151 13.20 -8.47 6.18
N PRO A 152 12.18 -8.16 5.36
CA PRO A 152 11.76 -6.79 5.13
C PRO A 152 11.25 -6.13 6.43
N PRO A 153 11.09 -4.79 6.46
CA PRO A 153 10.46 -4.10 7.58
C PRO A 153 9.06 -4.66 7.87
N GLU A 154 8.63 -4.63 9.13
CA GLU A 154 7.34 -5.21 9.57
C GLU A 154 6.15 -4.68 8.76
N GLY A 155 6.11 -3.37 8.48
CA GLY A 155 5.06 -2.78 7.65
C GLY A 155 5.00 -3.37 6.23
N ILE A 156 6.13 -3.80 5.67
CA ILE A 156 6.18 -4.46 4.35
C ILE A 156 5.72 -5.92 4.46
N ILE A 157 6.07 -6.62 5.54
CA ILE A 157 5.59 -7.98 5.80
C ILE A 157 4.06 -8.00 5.88
N ASN A 158 3.47 -7.06 6.64
CA ASN A 158 2.02 -6.95 6.79
C ASN A 158 1.33 -6.66 5.45
N ARG A 159 1.89 -5.73 4.66
CA ARG A 159 1.44 -5.42 3.30
C ARG A 159 1.43 -6.67 2.38
N ARG A 160 2.49 -7.48 2.44
CA ARG A 160 2.61 -8.72 1.63
C ARG A 160 1.61 -9.79 2.06
N ALA A 161 1.30 -9.88 3.35
CA ALA A 161 0.25 -10.75 3.85
C ALA A 161 -1.11 -10.35 3.24
N THR A 162 -1.47 -9.06 3.28
CA THR A 162 -2.66 -8.53 2.63
C THR A 162 -2.67 -8.81 1.12
N PHE A 163 -1.54 -8.64 0.43
CA PHE A 163 -1.43 -8.98 -1.00
C PHE A 163 -1.77 -10.44 -1.30
N SER A 164 -1.27 -11.33 -0.45
CA SER A 164 -1.52 -12.77 -0.59
C SER A 164 -3.01 -13.07 -0.40
N GLU A 165 -3.65 -12.49 0.61
CA GLU A 165 -5.09 -12.61 0.87
C GLU A 165 -5.94 -12.08 -0.29
N MET A 166 -5.61 -10.91 -0.84
CA MET A 166 -6.30 -10.33 -1.99
C MET A 166 -6.27 -11.23 -3.23
N ASN A 167 -5.17 -11.96 -3.43
CA ASN A 167 -5.02 -12.90 -4.55
C ASN A 167 -5.57 -14.30 -4.27
N LEU A 168 -5.89 -14.62 -3.01
CA LEU A 168 -6.49 -15.89 -2.58
C LEU A 168 -8.03 -15.81 -2.46
N ALA A 169 -8.59 -14.60 -2.33
CA ALA A 169 -10.03 -14.40 -2.21
C ALA A 169 -10.76 -14.80 -3.51
N PRO A 170 -11.80 -15.66 -3.45
CA PRO A 170 -12.65 -15.95 -4.61
C PRO A 170 -13.30 -14.65 -5.11
N SER A 171 -13.34 -14.47 -6.44
CA SER A 171 -13.75 -13.26 -7.16
C SER A 171 -15.17 -12.72 -6.89
N ASP A 172 -15.95 -13.33 -6.00
CA ASP A 172 -17.38 -13.03 -5.79
C ASP A 172 -17.74 -12.48 -4.40
N GLU A 173 -16.85 -12.45 -3.40
CA GLU A 173 -17.24 -12.06 -2.02
C GLU A 173 -17.05 -10.58 -1.65
N LEU A 174 -16.40 -9.76 -2.48
CA LEU A 174 -16.14 -8.33 -2.18
C LEU A 174 -17.30 -7.37 -2.51
N LYS A 175 -18.51 -7.86 -2.81
CA LYS A 175 -19.67 -7.03 -3.19
C LYS A 175 -20.73 -6.79 -2.12
N VAL A 176 -20.53 -7.22 -0.87
CA VAL A 176 -21.53 -7.00 0.20
C VAL A 176 -20.89 -6.43 1.45
N MET A 177 -20.41 -5.18 1.37
CA MET A 177 -20.07 -4.39 2.55
C MET A 177 -20.23 -2.88 2.26
N ASP A 178 -21.38 -2.48 1.74
CA ASP A 178 -21.87 -1.11 1.87
C ASP A 178 -23.40 -1.08 1.81
N THR A 179 -24.05 -1.32 2.95
CA THR A 179 -25.33 -0.73 3.37
C THR A 179 -25.60 -1.17 4.80
N ALA A 180 -25.32 -0.32 5.78
CA ALA A 180 -25.91 -0.44 7.11
C ALA A 180 -26.41 0.95 7.53
N ASP A 181 -27.69 1.17 7.22
CA ASP A 181 -28.48 2.29 7.68
C ASP A 181 -28.44 2.42 9.20
N LYS A 182 -28.29 3.67 9.64
CA LYS A 182 -28.50 4.10 11.03
C LYS A 182 -30.00 4.09 11.34
N GLU A 183 -30.42 3.29 12.30
CA GLU A 183 -31.57 3.62 13.16
C GLU A 183 -31.15 3.57 14.63
N PRO A 184 -31.51 4.58 15.46
CA PRO A 184 -31.13 4.60 16.86
C PRO A 184 -32.07 3.73 17.71
N ALA A 185 -31.48 3.00 18.65
CA ALA A 185 -32.19 2.15 19.60
C ALA A 185 -33.14 2.95 20.51
N VAL A 186 -34.43 2.59 20.49
CA VAL A 186 -35.45 3.02 21.47
C VAL A 186 -35.54 1.93 22.54
N LEU A 187 -35.27 2.28 23.79
CA LEU A 187 -35.44 1.40 24.96
C LEU A 187 -36.94 1.19 25.25
N PRO A 188 -37.44 -0.04 25.44
CA PRO A 188 -38.83 -0.25 25.81
C PRO A 188 -39.08 0.01 27.29
N HIS A 189 -40.16 0.76 27.55
CA HIS A 189 -40.71 1.04 28.87
C HIS A 189 -41.29 -0.22 29.54
N ASP A 190 -40.97 -0.33 30.84
CA ASP A 190 -41.51 -1.24 31.84
C ASP A 190 -43.04 -1.09 31.99
N ASN A 191 -43.77 -2.20 31.89
CA ASN A 191 -45.15 -2.33 32.35
C ASN A 191 -45.27 -3.67 33.09
N GLY A 192 -45.45 -3.59 34.41
CA GLY A 192 -45.61 -4.70 35.32
C GLY A 192 -46.93 -5.49 35.18
N PRO A 193 -47.29 -6.30 36.20
CA PRO A 193 -47.28 -7.75 36.09
C PRO A 193 -48.66 -8.37 35.86
N THR A 194 -48.71 -9.60 35.36
CA THR A 194 -49.87 -10.47 35.50
C THR A 194 -49.41 -11.82 36.03
N ILE A 195 -49.81 -12.08 37.26
CA ILE A 195 -49.60 -13.33 37.99
C ILE A 195 -50.86 -14.14 37.75
N ASP A 196 -50.75 -15.35 37.19
CA ASP A 196 -51.83 -16.32 37.33
C ASP A 196 -51.33 -17.72 37.67
N SER A 197 -52.17 -18.31 38.48
CA SER A 197 -52.07 -19.41 39.42
C SER A 197 -51.86 -20.79 38.80
N LYS A 198 -51.03 -21.61 39.47
CA LYS A 198 -51.29 -23.05 39.68
C LYS A 198 -50.52 -23.56 40.90
N LEU A 199 -51.28 -23.81 41.97
CA LEU A 199 -51.02 -24.81 43.00
C LEU A 199 -50.77 -26.18 42.31
N THR A 200 -50.07 -27.18 42.82
CA THR A 200 -50.09 -27.75 44.18
C THR A 200 -49.03 -28.87 44.26
N GLU A 201 -48.56 -29.11 45.49
CA GLU A 201 -48.21 -30.41 46.09
C GLU A 201 -46.83 -31.10 45.95
N LYS A 202 -46.29 -31.36 47.16
CA LYS A 202 -45.41 -32.46 47.64
C LYS A 202 -43.93 -32.37 47.22
N GLY A 203 -42.94 -32.20 48.10
CA GLY A 203 -42.84 -32.54 49.52
C GLY A 203 -41.97 -33.79 49.70
N GLY A 204 -40.82 -33.66 50.36
CA GLY A 204 -40.09 -34.79 50.97
C GLY A 204 -38.66 -35.00 50.46
N LEU A 205 -37.72 -34.84 51.40
CA LEU A 205 -36.32 -35.25 51.32
C LEU A 205 -36.17 -36.74 50.91
N LEU A 206 -35.21 -37.02 50.03
CA LEU A 206 -34.03 -37.89 50.23
C LEU A 206 -33.14 -37.84 48.98
#